data_AF-A0A8S9TAR5-F1
#
_entry.id   AF-A0A8S9TAR5-F1
#
_cell.length_a   1.000
_cell.length_b   1.000
_cell.length_c   1.000
_cell.angle_alpha   90.00
_cell.angle_beta   90.00
_cell.angle_gamma   90.00
#
_symmetry.space_group_name_H-M   'P 1'
#
loop_
_entity.id
_entity.type
_entity.pdbx_description
1 polymer ?
#
loop_
_entity_poly.entity_id
_entity_poly.type
_entity_poly.pdbx_seq_one_letter_code
_entity_poly.pdbx_strand_id
1 'polypeptide(L)'
;MDLATYSTNLKLTQLPQELITEVQQCLSDGGYKVTINGIADAATRQAFSDFKKASYLQDPEYLGPSTATALLKLKKNRTASQLVPGLNYLRLTRTPEKDQFGCQVLKLQYFKDGQVIDEINMRSGQPSKQYFRKGVDSISGSGEPLPEGRWRIENLFWAGGKDNWMASHGEGIGPVSVPLTYDGPGMTGRSEIVIHNDHNANQGKSGSVGCPVTYNLNDMKKVVTWLRDTDPRYLYVDWNLGSCPSVYAVLQVSNKLPRPGVELIKKFESCFLNAYPDPLSGNEPITIGWGCTLKEDGSKWQLGDRITQERADKLLIDQLSNRYVSDLEQSVPFWEQMNENQKGALLSFGYNLGSKFMTEGDFDSIRRILKNKQWAELPETLSLYRNPGTHVELGLKRRRFAEGLVWQGVSVEEAYLKAMAIAQKGDRVPVAIRRR
;
A
#
# COMPACT_ATOMS: atom_id res chain seq x y z
N MET A 1 16.27 10.75 35.63
CA MET A 1 16.98 9.76 34.78
C MET A 1 15.97 9.30 33.77
N ASP A 2 16.20 9.52 32.49
CA ASP A 2 15.30 9.16 31.39
C ASP A 2 15.95 8.11 30.49
N LEU A 3 15.18 7.46 29.62
CA LEU A 3 15.70 6.47 28.68
C LEU A 3 16.73 7.05 27.70
N ALA A 4 16.68 8.35 27.40
CA ALA A 4 17.56 9.00 26.42
C ALA A 4 19.01 9.14 26.91
N THR A 5 19.17 9.30 28.22
CA THR A 5 20.46 9.44 28.91
C THR A 5 20.87 8.17 29.67
N TYR A 6 20.07 7.09 29.56
CA TYR A 6 20.23 5.89 30.37
C TYR A 6 21.47 5.07 29.99
N SER A 7 22.40 4.94 30.94
CA SER A 7 23.73 4.33 30.72
C SER A 7 24.05 3.14 31.64
N THR A 8 23.18 2.82 32.61
CA THR A 8 23.39 1.75 33.60
C THR A 8 22.69 0.45 33.20
N ASN A 9 22.94 -0.65 33.92
CA ASN A 9 22.24 -1.92 33.72
C ASN A 9 21.55 -2.34 35.03
N LEU A 10 20.23 -2.27 35.08
CA LEU A 10 19.43 -2.55 36.28
C LEU A 10 18.27 -3.47 35.94
N LYS A 11 17.82 -4.28 36.92
CA LYS A 11 16.57 -5.04 36.73
C LYS A 11 15.39 -4.09 36.60
N LEU A 12 14.42 -4.43 35.75
CA LEU A 12 13.21 -3.64 35.53
C LEU A 12 12.47 -3.30 36.85
N THR A 13 12.49 -4.23 37.81
CA THR A 13 11.87 -4.06 39.14
C THR A 13 12.65 -3.14 40.09
N GLN A 14 13.88 -2.78 39.75
CA GLN A 14 14.75 -1.89 40.54
C GLN A 14 14.78 -0.47 39.98
N LEU A 15 14.09 -0.22 38.86
CA LEU A 15 14.06 1.10 38.24
C LEU A 15 13.16 2.07 39.04
N PRO A 16 13.45 3.38 39.02
CA PRO A 16 12.54 4.39 39.53
C PRO A 16 11.19 4.37 38.81
N GLN A 17 10.11 4.71 39.52
CA GLN A 17 8.73 4.72 38.99
C GLN A 17 8.61 5.53 37.68
N GLU A 18 9.27 6.68 37.59
CA GLU A 18 9.28 7.54 36.41
C GLU A 18 9.86 6.82 35.18
N LEU A 19 10.94 6.06 35.38
CA LEU A 19 11.59 5.32 34.31
C LEU A 19 10.78 4.06 33.91
N ILE A 20 10.13 3.40 34.86
CA ILE A 20 9.17 2.32 34.57
C ILE A 20 8.00 2.86 33.74
N THR A 21 7.50 4.05 34.08
CA THR A 21 6.42 4.72 33.34
C THR A 21 6.87 5.00 31.90
N GLU A 22 8.11 5.46 31.70
CA GLU A 22 8.66 5.70 30.36
C GLU A 22 8.84 4.40 29.55
N VAL A 23 9.29 3.31 30.20
CA VAL A 23 9.38 1.98 29.57
C VAL A 23 8.00 1.48 29.18
N GLN A 24 7.01 1.57 30.07
CA GLN A 24 5.61 1.20 29.79
C GLN A 24 5.04 2.02 28.64
N GLN A 25 5.32 3.32 28.59
CA GLN A 25 4.93 4.17 27.47
C GLN A 25 5.54 3.67 26.15
N CYS A 26 6.84 3.38 26.11
CA CYS A 26 7.51 2.87 24.91
C CYS A 26 6.98 1.49 24.48
N LEU A 27 6.69 0.60 25.44
CA LEU A 27 6.10 -0.71 25.17
C LEU A 27 4.66 -0.58 24.65
N SER A 28 3.85 0.27 25.26
CA SER A 28 2.50 0.58 24.78
C SER A 28 2.54 1.16 23.37
N ASP A 29 3.47 2.08 23.10
CA ASP A 29 3.71 2.66 21.77
C ASP A 29 4.13 1.61 20.73
N GLY A 30 4.84 0.57 21.17
CA GLY A 30 5.23 -0.58 20.35
C GLY A 30 4.15 -1.65 20.19
N GLY A 31 2.93 -1.42 20.68
CA GLY A 31 1.80 -2.35 20.56
C GLY A 31 1.77 -3.47 21.62
N TYR A 32 2.62 -3.40 22.65
CA TYR A 32 2.61 -4.35 23.74
C TYR A 32 1.52 -3.99 24.77
N LYS A 33 0.85 -5.02 25.30
CA LYS A 33 -0.23 -4.83 26.29
C LYS A 33 0.37 -4.56 27.67
N VAL A 34 0.38 -3.30 28.08
CA VAL A 34 0.83 -2.84 29.40
C VAL A 34 -0.09 -1.74 29.94
N THR A 35 -0.17 -1.62 31.26
CA THR A 35 -0.83 -0.50 31.94
C THR A 35 0.23 0.51 32.34
N ILE A 36 0.05 1.79 32.00
CA ILE A 36 0.99 2.86 32.37
C ILE A 36 0.67 3.30 33.81
N ASN A 37 1.35 2.70 34.77
CA ASN A 37 1.15 2.94 36.20
C ASN A 37 2.48 3.14 36.97
N GLY A 38 3.62 3.02 36.29
CA GLY A 38 4.95 3.10 36.90
C GLY A 38 5.33 1.90 37.76
N ILE A 39 4.56 0.81 37.70
CA ILE A 39 4.77 -0.42 38.46
C ILE A 39 5.20 -1.52 37.50
N ALA A 40 6.36 -2.14 37.74
CA ALA A 40 6.84 -3.29 36.96
C ALA A 40 6.05 -4.57 37.33
N ASP A 41 4.73 -4.57 37.11
CA ASP A 41 3.82 -5.68 37.35
C ASP A 41 4.06 -6.88 36.41
N ALA A 42 3.32 -7.97 36.59
CA ALA A 42 3.52 -9.19 35.80
C ALA A 42 3.32 -8.94 34.29
N ALA A 43 2.34 -8.11 33.92
CA ALA A 43 2.08 -7.76 32.52
C ALA A 43 3.22 -6.92 31.92
N THR A 44 3.73 -5.94 32.66
CA THR A 44 4.86 -5.10 32.28
C THR A 44 6.13 -5.92 32.10
N ARG A 45 6.42 -6.85 33.03
CA ARG A 45 7.58 -7.76 32.92
C ARG A 45 7.47 -8.69 31.72
N GLN A 46 6.27 -9.23 31.46
CA GLN A 46 6.03 -10.10 30.30
C GLN A 46 6.21 -9.33 28.99
N ALA A 47 5.55 -8.17 28.85
CA ALA A 47 5.67 -7.31 27.68
C ALA A 47 7.10 -6.85 27.41
N PHE A 48 7.84 -6.49 28.47
CA PHE A 48 9.26 -6.13 28.36
C PHE A 48 10.12 -7.31 27.90
N SER A 49 9.90 -8.50 28.44
CA SER A 49 10.59 -9.73 28.03
C SER A 49 10.30 -10.07 26.56
N ASP A 50 9.04 -10.02 26.16
CA ASP A 50 8.61 -10.28 24.78
C ASP A 50 9.21 -9.27 23.80
N PHE A 51 9.24 -8.00 24.18
CA PHE A 51 9.91 -6.95 23.41
C PHE A 51 11.40 -7.22 23.22
N LYS A 52 12.10 -7.59 24.29
CA LYS A 52 13.53 -7.90 24.21
C LYS A 52 13.80 -9.13 23.34
N LYS A 53 12.96 -10.16 23.45
CA LYS A 53 13.01 -11.34 22.57
C LYS A 53 12.79 -10.96 21.10
N ALA A 54 11.79 -10.14 20.81
CA ALA A 54 11.50 -9.66 19.45
C ALA A 54 12.62 -8.76 18.90
N SER A 55 13.36 -8.09 19.78
CA SER A 55 14.48 -7.20 19.43
C SER A 55 15.85 -7.89 19.49
N TYR A 56 15.88 -9.21 19.68
CA TYR A 56 17.11 -10.02 19.83
C TYR A 56 18.06 -9.52 20.93
N LEU A 57 17.51 -8.96 22.01
CA LEU A 57 18.25 -8.42 23.15
C LEU A 57 18.35 -9.45 24.29
N GLN A 58 19.55 -9.63 24.82
CA GLN A 58 19.85 -10.54 25.93
C GLN A 58 19.37 -9.99 27.29
N ASP A 59 19.35 -10.85 28.32
CA ASP A 59 19.01 -10.53 29.71
C ASP A 59 17.59 -9.96 29.88
N PRO A 60 16.54 -10.78 29.75
CA PRO A 60 15.15 -10.33 29.58
C PRO A 60 14.60 -9.49 30.74
N GLU A 61 15.20 -9.55 31.93
CA GLU A 61 14.79 -8.77 33.10
C GLU A 61 15.49 -7.42 33.24
N TYR A 62 16.55 -7.16 32.47
CA TYR A 62 17.43 -6.01 32.67
C TYR A 62 17.21 -4.90 31.64
N LEU A 63 17.13 -3.66 32.10
CA LEU A 63 17.23 -2.48 31.25
C LEU A 63 18.70 -2.01 31.23
N GLY A 64 19.32 -2.13 30.06
CA GLY A 64 20.64 -1.57 29.73
C GLY A 64 20.58 -0.58 28.54
N PRO A 65 21.71 0.06 28.16
CA PRO A 65 21.73 1.13 27.15
C PRO A 65 21.18 0.72 25.78
N SER A 66 21.47 -0.50 25.33
CA SER A 66 20.94 -1.04 24.07
C SER A 66 19.43 -1.28 24.13
N THR A 67 18.90 -1.67 25.30
CA THR A 67 17.46 -1.85 25.52
C THR A 67 16.76 -0.49 25.57
N ALA A 68 17.34 0.49 26.27
CA ALA A 68 16.83 1.86 26.29
C ALA A 68 16.78 2.48 24.88
N THR A 69 17.85 2.30 24.09
CA THR A 69 17.89 2.73 22.69
C THR A 69 16.81 2.07 21.83
N ALA A 70 16.59 0.76 22.01
CA ALA A 70 15.56 0.03 21.27
C ALA A 70 14.13 0.45 21.67
N LEU A 71 13.88 0.70 22.95
CA LEU A 71 12.60 1.25 23.43
C LEU A 71 12.32 2.64 22.85
N LEU A 72 13.33 3.51 22.80
CA LEU A 72 13.20 4.82 22.16
C LEU A 72 12.93 4.73 20.65
N LYS A 73 13.34 3.65 19.97
CA LYS A 73 12.96 3.40 18.57
C LYS A 73 11.47 3.06 18.43
N LEU A 74 10.85 2.39 19.40
CA LEU A 74 9.39 2.19 19.42
C LEU A 74 8.66 3.53 19.52
N LYS A 75 9.12 4.40 20.42
CA LYS A 75 8.63 5.78 20.58
C LYS A 75 8.76 6.58 19.27
N LYS A 76 9.91 6.49 18.60
CA LYS A 76 10.16 7.14 17.29
C LYS A 76 9.28 6.62 16.16
N ASN A 77 9.02 5.31 16.10
CA ASN A 77 8.17 4.70 15.07
C ASN A 77 6.69 5.12 15.19
N ARG A 78 6.20 5.41 16.40
CA ARG A 78 4.85 6.01 16.57
C ARG A 78 4.82 7.47 16.11
N THR A 79 5.83 8.28 16.46
CA THR A 79 5.95 9.66 15.93
C THR A 79 6.20 9.72 14.42
N ALA A 80 6.64 8.62 13.78
CA ALA A 80 6.84 8.52 12.34
C ALA A 80 5.60 8.06 11.55
N SER A 81 4.52 7.59 12.21
CA SER A 81 3.19 7.53 11.59
C SER A 81 2.58 8.93 11.57
N GLN A 82 3.09 9.78 10.68
CA GLN A 82 2.42 11.05 10.38
C GLN A 82 0.98 10.75 10.00
N LEU A 83 0.03 11.31 10.74
CA LEU A 83 -1.35 11.45 10.29
C LEU A 83 -1.29 11.98 8.86
N VAL A 84 -2.06 11.39 7.96
CA VAL A 84 -2.27 11.94 6.62
C VAL A 84 -3.70 12.44 6.56
N PRO A 85 -3.94 13.72 6.93
CA PRO A 85 -5.29 14.26 7.05
C PRO A 85 -6.12 14.01 5.80
N GLY A 86 -7.33 13.50 5.98
CA GLY A 86 -8.25 13.19 4.89
C GLY A 86 -8.05 11.83 4.22
N LEU A 87 -7.04 11.04 4.62
CA LEU A 87 -6.89 9.66 4.15
C LEU A 87 -7.83 8.72 4.89
N ASN A 88 -9.07 8.70 4.43
CA ASN A 88 -10.11 7.88 5.03
C ASN A 88 -10.50 6.77 4.06
N TYR A 89 -10.36 5.53 4.49
CA TYR A 89 -10.66 4.35 3.66
C TYR A 89 -11.01 3.15 4.53
N LEU A 90 -11.57 2.12 3.90
CA LEU A 90 -11.70 0.81 4.51
C LEU A 90 -10.68 -0.14 3.89
N ARG A 91 -10.15 -1.07 4.69
CA ARG A 91 -9.28 -2.15 4.20
C ARG A 91 -9.83 -3.50 4.62
N LEU A 92 -9.91 -4.43 3.68
CA LEU A 92 -10.36 -5.80 3.93
C LEU A 92 -9.22 -6.76 3.65
N THR A 93 -8.82 -7.54 4.65
CA THR A 93 -7.76 -8.55 4.54
C THR A 93 -8.23 -9.91 5.02
N ARG A 94 -7.49 -10.96 4.65
CA ARG A 94 -7.71 -12.31 5.18
C ARG A 94 -7.02 -12.46 6.52
N THR A 95 -7.66 -13.14 7.46
CA THR A 95 -6.99 -13.68 8.65
C THR A 95 -6.61 -15.14 8.39
N PRO A 96 -5.76 -15.78 9.21
CA PRO A 96 -5.51 -17.22 9.12
C PRO A 96 -6.68 -18.08 9.64
N GLU A 97 -7.66 -17.48 10.29
CA GLU A 97 -8.76 -18.19 10.97
C GLU A 97 -9.90 -18.52 10.02
N LYS A 98 -10.53 -19.67 10.25
CA LYS A 98 -11.81 -20.03 9.62
C LYS A 98 -12.90 -20.02 10.67
N ASP A 99 -14.12 -19.66 10.25
CA ASP A 99 -15.28 -19.76 11.12
C ASP A 99 -15.79 -21.21 11.22
N GLN A 100 -16.80 -21.42 12.06
CA GLN A 100 -17.41 -22.73 12.30
C GLN A 100 -18.00 -23.42 11.05
N PHE A 101 -18.20 -22.66 9.96
CA PHE A 101 -18.74 -23.17 8.71
C PHE A 101 -17.64 -23.39 7.66
N GLY A 102 -16.39 -23.04 7.96
CA GLY A 102 -15.24 -23.20 7.07
C GLY A 102 -14.98 -22.01 6.15
N CYS A 103 -15.70 -20.90 6.31
CA CYS A 103 -15.39 -19.64 5.63
C CYS A 103 -14.14 -19.00 6.25
N GLN A 104 -13.29 -18.42 5.42
CA GLN A 104 -12.20 -17.59 5.90
C GLN A 104 -12.74 -16.38 6.67
N VAL A 105 -12.23 -16.15 7.87
CA VAL A 105 -12.50 -14.91 8.59
C VAL A 105 -11.75 -13.79 7.87
N LEU A 106 -12.47 -12.73 7.54
CA LEU A 106 -11.92 -11.50 6.98
C LEU A 106 -11.83 -10.45 8.08
N LYS A 107 -10.86 -9.54 7.97
CA LYS A 107 -10.73 -8.38 8.85
C LYS A 107 -11.00 -7.12 8.05
N LEU A 108 -12.04 -6.39 8.44
CA LEU A 108 -12.34 -5.07 7.91
C LEU A 108 -11.83 -4.03 8.90
N GLN A 109 -10.95 -3.16 8.43
CA GLN A 109 -10.33 -2.10 9.21
C GLN A 109 -10.80 -0.74 8.68
N TYR A 110 -11.12 0.16 9.60
CA TYR A 110 -11.45 1.54 9.33
C TYR A 110 -10.22 2.42 9.54
N PHE A 111 -9.80 3.11 8.48
CA PHE A 111 -8.73 4.08 8.54
C PHE A 111 -9.28 5.50 8.55
N LYS A 112 -8.79 6.32 9.49
CA LYS A 112 -8.98 7.77 9.55
C LYS A 112 -7.64 8.46 9.56
N ASP A 113 -7.46 9.44 8.70
CA ASP A 113 -6.20 10.18 8.55
C ASP A 113 -4.98 9.25 8.41
N GLY A 114 -5.15 8.13 7.70
CA GLY A 114 -4.11 7.13 7.46
C GLY A 114 -3.80 6.18 8.62
N GLN A 115 -4.51 6.29 9.75
CA GLN A 115 -4.37 5.39 10.90
C GLN A 115 -5.58 4.48 11.07
N VAL A 116 -5.35 3.24 11.49
CA VAL A 116 -6.44 2.33 11.88
C VAL A 116 -7.09 2.84 13.16
N ILE A 117 -8.38 3.13 13.11
CA ILE A 117 -9.16 3.60 14.27
C ILE A 117 -9.98 2.48 14.90
N ASP A 118 -10.55 1.60 14.08
CA ASP A 118 -11.41 0.51 14.54
C ASP A 118 -11.34 -0.65 13.53
N GLU A 119 -11.72 -1.85 13.97
CA GLU A 119 -11.76 -3.04 13.13
C GLU A 119 -12.85 -4.02 13.57
N ILE A 120 -13.36 -4.79 12.61
CA ILE A 120 -14.30 -5.89 12.83
C ILE A 120 -13.90 -7.12 12.02
N ASN A 121 -14.36 -8.29 12.46
CA ASN A 121 -14.28 -9.51 11.68
C ASN A 121 -15.54 -9.68 10.81
N MET A 122 -15.35 -10.27 9.63
CA MET A 122 -16.38 -10.55 8.66
C MET A 122 -16.24 -11.97 8.10
N ARG A 123 -17.26 -12.45 7.41
CA ARG A 123 -17.31 -13.74 6.72
C ARG A 123 -17.11 -13.56 5.21
N SER A 124 -16.30 -14.43 4.61
CA SER A 124 -15.89 -14.42 3.20
C SER A 124 -16.85 -15.10 2.21
N GLY A 125 -18.16 -14.98 2.39
CA GLY A 125 -19.13 -15.62 1.48
C GLY A 125 -19.31 -17.12 1.71
N GLN A 126 -19.30 -17.93 0.64
CA GLN A 126 -19.73 -19.34 0.69
C GLN A 126 -18.61 -20.32 1.11
N PRO A 127 -18.86 -21.26 2.06
CA PRO A 127 -17.86 -22.21 2.55
C PRO A 127 -17.13 -23.03 1.49
N SER A 128 -17.87 -23.49 0.48
CA SER A 128 -17.34 -24.35 -0.59
C SER A 128 -16.60 -23.58 -1.69
N LYS A 129 -16.51 -22.24 -1.61
CA LYS A 129 -15.98 -21.37 -2.68
C LYS A 129 -14.88 -20.44 -2.18
N GLN A 130 -14.03 -20.88 -1.25
CA GLN A 130 -13.01 -20.05 -0.60
C GLN A 130 -11.75 -19.80 -1.46
N TYR A 131 -11.94 -19.44 -2.74
CA TYR A 131 -10.86 -19.10 -3.66
C TYR A 131 -10.75 -17.57 -3.78
N PHE A 132 -9.62 -17.02 -3.35
CA PHE A 132 -9.36 -15.58 -3.42
C PHE A 132 -8.54 -15.28 -4.67
N ARG A 133 -9.01 -14.32 -5.47
CA ARG A 133 -8.46 -14.03 -6.80
C ARG A 133 -8.22 -12.54 -6.99
N LYS A 134 -7.39 -12.20 -7.96
CA LYS A 134 -7.28 -10.84 -8.50
C LYS A 134 -8.52 -10.52 -9.34
N GLY A 135 -8.79 -9.24 -9.59
CA GLY A 135 -9.91 -8.82 -10.46
C GLY A 135 -9.92 -9.53 -11.81
N VAL A 136 -8.79 -9.50 -12.51
CA VAL A 136 -8.62 -10.10 -13.84
C VAL A 136 -8.79 -11.63 -13.87
N ASP A 137 -8.52 -12.30 -12.75
CA ASP A 137 -8.60 -13.76 -12.63
C ASP A 137 -9.96 -14.22 -12.10
N SER A 138 -10.83 -13.28 -11.71
CA SER A 138 -12.10 -13.58 -11.06
C SER A 138 -13.18 -14.05 -12.04
N ILE A 139 -14.06 -14.93 -11.54
CA ILE A 139 -15.06 -15.61 -12.37
C ILE A 139 -16.45 -15.12 -11.98
N SER A 140 -17.20 -14.58 -12.94
CA SER A 140 -18.58 -14.13 -12.72
C SER A 140 -19.46 -15.29 -12.23
N GLY A 141 -20.35 -15.02 -11.26
CA GLY A 141 -21.25 -16.02 -10.68
C GLY A 141 -20.59 -17.15 -9.87
N SER A 142 -19.27 -17.11 -9.62
CA SER A 142 -18.57 -18.24 -8.97
C SER A 142 -18.92 -18.45 -7.49
N GLY A 143 -19.55 -17.46 -6.84
CA GLY A 143 -19.82 -17.46 -5.39
C GLY A 143 -18.55 -17.31 -4.52
N GLU A 144 -17.38 -17.20 -5.15
CA GLU A 144 -16.11 -16.94 -4.47
C GLU A 144 -16.09 -15.55 -3.80
N PRO A 145 -15.29 -15.34 -2.75
CA PRO A 145 -15.07 -14.01 -2.16
C PRO A 145 -14.76 -12.96 -3.23
N LEU A 146 -15.23 -11.73 -3.00
CA LEU A 146 -14.91 -10.59 -3.86
C LEU A 146 -13.39 -10.51 -4.19
N PRO A 147 -13.03 -10.22 -5.44
CA PRO A 147 -11.63 -10.20 -5.84
C PRO A 147 -10.83 -9.04 -5.23
N GLU A 148 -9.52 -9.25 -5.18
CA GLU A 148 -8.52 -8.27 -4.78
C GLU A 148 -8.57 -7.04 -5.69
N GLY A 149 -8.41 -5.86 -5.08
CA GLY A 149 -8.40 -4.59 -5.76
C GLY A 149 -9.03 -3.48 -4.93
N ARG A 150 -9.21 -2.33 -5.56
CA ARG A 150 -9.95 -1.19 -5.03
C ARG A 150 -11.40 -1.28 -5.49
N TRP A 151 -12.29 -1.06 -4.53
CA TRP A 151 -13.73 -1.01 -4.75
C TRP A 151 -14.22 0.36 -4.29
N ARG A 152 -15.07 1.00 -5.11
CA ARG A 152 -15.79 2.20 -4.72
C ARG A 152 -16.93 1.81 -3.79
N ILE A 153 -17.04 2.52 -2.67
CA ILE A 153 -18.11 2.36 -1.69
C ILE A 153 -19.26 3.27 -2.11
N GLU A 154 -20.41 2.66 -2.44
CA GLU A 154 -21.62 3.37 -2.82
C GLU A 154 -22.39 3.87 -1.59
N ASN A 155 -23.47 4.61 -1.85
CA ASN A 155 -24.36 5.09 -0.80
C ASN A 155 -25.07 3.93 -0.10
N LEU A 156 -25.29 4.09 1.21
CA LEU A 156 -26.08 3.19 2.03
C LEU A 156 -27.45 2.94 1.42
N PHE A 157 -27.83 1.67 1.29
CA PHE A 157 -29.13 1.26 0.76
C PHE A 157 -29.97 0.58 1.85
N TRP A 158 -31.02 1.26 2.31
CA TRP A 158 -31.89 0.82 3.41
C TRP A 158 -33.15 0.13 2.91
N ALA A 159 -33.53 -0.98 3.52
CA ALA A 159 -34.72 -1.76 3.13
C ALA A 159 -36.05 -1.07 3.50
N GLY A 160 -36.07 -0.36 4.63
CA GLY A 160 -37.30 0.23 5.20
C GLY A 160 -37.17 1.71 5.53
N GLY A 161 -36.32 2.44 4.81
CA GLY A 161 -35.98 3.83 5.09
C GLY A 161 -34.76 3.99 6.01
N LYS A 162 -34.20 5.20 6.03
CA LYS A 162 -32.96 5.53 6.76
C LYS A 162 -33.07 5.12 8.23
N ASP A 163 -32.07 4.39 8.72
CA ASP A 163 -31.95 3.93 10.12
C ASP A 163 -33.07 2.99 10.60
N ASN A 164 -33.89 2.44 9.69
CA ASN A 164 -34.84 1.40 10.03
C ASN A 164 -34.15 0.04 10.15
N TRP A 165 -33.60 -0.22 11.34
CA TRP A 165 -32.91 -1.48 11.68
C TRP A 165 -33.83 -2.70 11.82
N MET A 166 -35.15 -2.51 11.76
CA MET A 166 -36.15 -3.59 11.86
C MET A 166 -36.56 -4.14 10.49
N ALA A 167 -36.18 -3.47 9.40
CA ALA A 167 -36.47 -3.91 8.04
C ALA A 167 -35.46 -4.96 7.54
N SER A 168 -35.72 -5.54 6.37
CA SER A 168 -34.80 -6.47 5.70
C SER A 168 -35.03 -6.42 4.19
N HIS A 169 -33.96 -6.57 3.42
CA HIS A 169 -34.00 -6.68 1.95
C HIS A 169 -34.44 -8.08 1.47
N GLY A 170 -34.81 -9.00 2.38
CA GLY A 170 -35.20 -10.38 2.07
C GLY A 170 -34.26 -11.42 2.69
N GLU A 171 -34.41 -12.69 2.30
CA GLU A 171 -33.64 -13.78 2.89
C GLU A 171 -32.12 -13.52 2.85
N GLY A 172 -31.52 -13.42 4.04
CA GLY A 172 -30.06 -13.32 4.19
C GLY A 172 -29.47 -11.91 4.01
N ILE A 173 -30.29 -10.88 3.73
CA ILE A 173 -29.82 -9.49 3.66
C ILE A 173 -30.58 -8.65 4.68
N GLY A 174 -29.84 -8.15 5.66
CA GLY A 174 -30.35 -7.34 6.76
C GLY A 174 -30.90 -5.96 6.34
N PRO A 175 -31.12 -5.05 7.30
CA PRO A 175 -31.82 -3.78 7.09
C PRO A 175 -31.10 -2.79 6.17
N VAL A 176 -29.79 -2.97 5.99
CA VAL A 176 -28.94 -2.08 5.20
C VAL A 176 -27.88 -2.88 4.46
N SER A 177 -27.62 -2.47 3.22
CA SER A 177 -26.50 -2.95 2.41
C SER A 177 -25.65 -1.76 1.95
N VAL A 178 -24.37 -2.03 1.69
CA VAL A 178 -23.40 -1.07 1.17
C VAL A 178 -22.92 -1.62 -0.18
N PRO A 179 -23.48 -1.16 -1.31
CA PRO A 179 -23.05 -1.62 -2.60
C PRO A 179 -21.58 -1.26 -2.87
N LEU A 180 -20.87 -2.16 -3.55
CA LEU A 180 -19.47 -2.00 -3.91
C LEU A 180 -19.33 -2.12 -5.43
N THR A 181 -18.68 -1.14 -6.04
CA THR A 181 -18.33 -1.15 -7.47
C THR A 181 -16.85 -1.40 -7.65
N TYR A 182 -16.44 -2.39 -8.44
CA TYR A 182 -15.01 -2.61 -8.69
C TYR A 182 -14.43 -1.43 -9.45
N ASP A 183 -13.30 -0.92 -8.99
CA ASP A 183 -12.65 0.25 -9.54
C ASP A 183 -11.29 -0.08 -10.19
N GLY A 184 -10.64 -1.17 -9.77
CA GLY A 184 -9.42 -1.67 -10.42
C GLY A 184 -8.42 -2.31 -9.44
N PRO A 185 -7.24 -2.74 -9.92
CA PRO A 185 -6.75 -2.62 -11.29
C PRO A 185 -7.37 -3.64 -12.26
N GLY A 186 -7.39 -3.29 -13.55
CA GLY A 186 -7.99 -4.12 -14.59
C GLY A 186 -9.52 -4.14 -14.47
N MET A 187 -10.13 -5.24 -14.87
CA MET A 187 -11.58 -5.44 -14.82
C MET A 187 -11.92 -6.74 -14.13
N THR A 188 -13.13 -6.82 -13.59
CA THR A 188 -13.73 -8.05 -13.07
C THR A 188 -15.12 -8.22 -13.67
N GLY A 189 -15.51 -9.46 -13.93
CA GLY A 189 -16.89 -9.81 -14.25
C GLY A 189 -17.78 -10.00 -13.01
N ARG A 190 -17.24 -9.75 -11.80
CA ARG A 190 -17.99 -9.81 -10.54
C ARG A 190 -18.78 -8.51 -10.36
N SER A 191 -20.06 -8.64 -10.11
CA SER A 191 -20.99 -7.54 -9.82
C SER A 191 -21.86 -7.90 -8.61
N GLU A 192 -22.76 -6.99 -8.22
CA GLU A 192 -23.74 -7.20 -7.13
C GLU A 192 -23.10 -7.53 -5.77
N ILE A 193 -21.84 -7.11 -5.59
CA ILE A 193 -21.13 -7.26 -4.32
C ILE A 193 -21.57 -6.15 -3.38
N VAL A 194 -21.99 -6.52 -2.18
CA VAL A 194 -22.43 -5.58 -1.15
C VAL A 194 -21.84 -5.96 0.22
N ILE A 195 -21.47 -5.01 1.07
CA ILE A 195 -21.29 -5.31 2.50
C ILE A 195 -22.68 -5.33 3.13
N HIS A 196 -23.02 -6.38 3.86
CA HIS A 196 -24.29 -6.47 4.59
C HIS A 196 -24.14 -7.28 5.87
N ASN A 197 -25.19 -7.26 6.69
CA ASN A 197 -25.41 -8.28 7.69
C ASN A 197 -26.31 -9.37 7.12
N ASP A 198 -25.99 -10.61 7.45
CA ASP A 198 -26.84 -11.76 7.20
C ASP A 198 -27.34 -12.27 8.56
N HIS A 199 -28.65 -12.21 8.77
CA HIS A 199 -29.25 -12.63 10.03
C HIS A 199 -29.35 -14.17 10.15
N ASN A 200 -29.37 -14.90 9.03
CA ASN A 200 -29.51 -16.36 8.99
C ASN A 200 -28.17 -17.06 8.78
N ALA A 201 -27.11 -16.30 8.49
CA ALA A 201 -25.74 -16.76 8.35
C ALA A 201 -25.28 -17.68 9.50
N ASN A 202 -25.73 -17.43 10.74
CA ASN A 202 -25.33 -18.24 11.90
C ASN A 202 -26.21 -19.48 12.12
N GLN A 203 -27.22 -19.69 11.28
CA GLN A 203 -28.22 -20.77 11.37
C GLN A 203 -28.03 -21.85 10.28
N GLY A 204 -26.83 -21.98 9.71
CA GLY A 204 -26.50 -23.04 8.75
C GLY A 204 -26.72 -22.69 7.27
N LYS A 205 -27.37 -21.56 6.95
CA LYS A 205 -27.34 -20.93 5.61
C LYS A 205 -26.13 -20.00 5.46
N SER A 206 -24.99 -20.39 6.02
CA SER A 206 -23.81 -19.53 6.12
C SER A 206 -23.20 -19.29 4.75
N GLY A 207 -23.48 -18.15 4.15
CA GLY A 207 -22.71 -17.69 3.00
C GLY A 207 -23.50 -16.76 2.11
N SER A 208 -22.88 -15.62 1.82
CA SER A 208 -23.27 -14.81 0.68
C SER A 208 -22.62 -15.37 -0.60
N VAL A 209 -23.13 -14.94 -1.75
CA VAL A 209 -22.54 -15.24 -3.07
C VAL A 209 -21.32 -14.32 -3.30
N GLY A 210 -20.32 -14.43 -2.43
CA GLY A 210 -19.05 -13.70 -2.50
C GLY A 210 -18.99 -12.33 -1.81
N CYS A 211 -20.10 -11.88 -1.23
CA CYS A 211 -20.14 -10.63 -0.46
C CYS A 211 -19.40 -10.76 0.88
N PRO A 212 -18.70 -9.73 1.35
CA PRO A 212 -18.20 -9.68 2.72
C PRO A 212 -19.37 -9.43 3.69
N VAL A 213 -19.56 -10.34 4.66
CA VAL A 213 -20.74 -10.31 5.56
C VAL A 213 -20.33 -10.06 7.00
N THR A 214 -20.99 -9.14 7.69
CA THR A 214 -20.81 -8.94 9.15
C THR A 214 -21.48 -10.06 9.94
N TYR A 215 -20.85 -10.53 11.03
CA TYR A 215 -21.38 -11.66 11.82
C TYR A 215 -22.66 -11.31 12.60
N ASN A 216 -22.85 -10.04 12.93
CA ASN A 216 -23.98 -9.57 13.72
C ASN A 216 -24.35 -8.13 13.35
N LEU A 217 -25.55 -7.72 13.78
CA LEU A 217 -26.09 -6.41 13.47
C LEU A 217 -25.31 -5.24 14.11
N ASN A 218 -24.63 -5.47 15.24
CA ASN A 218 -23.84 -4.42 15.89
C ASN A 218 -22.59 -4.08 15.08
N ASP A 219 -21.94 -5.07 14.46
CA ASP A 219 -20.84 -4.83 13.54
C ASP A 219 -21.31 -4.08 12.29
N MET A 220 -22.51 -4.38 11.78
CA MET A 220 -23.09 -3.60 10.68
C MET A 220 -23.40 -2.15 11.09
N LYS A 221 -23.87 -1.93 12.32
CA LYS A 221 -24.02 -0.58 12.89
C LYS A 221 -22.68 0.15 12.95
N LYS A 222 -21.59 -0.53 13.33
CA LYS A 222 -20.24 0.06 13.28
C LYS A 222 -19.85 0.47 11.86
N VAL A 223 -20.06 -0.38 10.86
CA VAL A 223 -19.80 -0.05 9.45
C VAL A 223 -20.57 1.21 9.04
N VAL A 224 -21.88 1.30 9.36
CA VAL A 224 -22.69 2.50 9.08
C VAL A 224 -22.14 3.75 9.80
N THR A 225 -21.68 3.61 11.05
CA THR A 225 -21.05 4.71 11.79
C THR A 225 -19.75 5.17 11.12
N TRP A 226 -18.87 4.24 10.71
CA TRP A 226 -17.62 4.59 10.01
C TRP A 226 -17.89 5.30 8.69
N LEU A 227 -18.90 4.82 7.93
CA LEU A 227 -19.33 5.44 6.67
C LEU A 227 -19.88 6.86 6.87
N ARG A 228 -20.42 7.18 8.04
CA ARG A 228 -20.91 8.53 8.38
C ARG A 228 -19.85 9.43 9.00
N ASP A 229 -18.83 8.85 9.64
CA ASP A 229 -17.76 9.62 10.32
C ASP A 229 -16.90 10.36 9.29
N THR A 230 -16.39 9.66 8.28
CA THR A 230 -15.44 10.25 7.31
C THR A 230 -15.78 10.01 5.85
N ASP A 231 -16.91 9.35 5.58
CA ASP A 231 -17.33 8.97 4.23
C ASP A 231 -16.21 8.31 3.40
N PRO A 232 -15.56 7.24 3.90
CA PRO A 232 -14.51 6.56 3.15
C PRO A 232 -15.10 5.96 1.87
N ARG A 233 -14.80 6.55 0.71
CA ARG A 233 -15.36 6.15 -0.59
C ARG A 233 -14.64 4.99 -1.26
N TYR A 234 -13.59 4.46 -0.64
CA TYR A 234 -12.83 3.33 -1.17
C TYR A 234 -12.62 2.23 -0.13
N LEU A 235 -12.85 1.00 -0.59
CA LEU A 235 -12.49 -0.24 0.08
C LEU A 235 -11.30 -0.86 -0.66
N TYR A 236 -10.21 -1.07 0.06
CA TYR A 236 -9.03 -1.77 -0.44
C TYR A 236 -9.10 -3.22 0.01
N VAL A 237 -9.36 -4.10 -0.94
CA VAL A 237 -9.41 -5.53 -0.74
C VAL A 237 -8.03 -6.08 -1.03
N ASP A 238 -7.32 -6.49 0.02
CA ASP A 238 -5.93 -6.96 -0.08
C ASP A 238 -5.83 -8.41 0.41
N TRP A 239 -5.73 -9.31 -0.56
CA TRP A 239 -5.54 -10.73 -0.33
C TRP A 239 -4.06 -11.09 -0.34
N ASN A 240 -3.13 -10.14 -0.46
CA ASN A 240 -1.71 -10.39 -0.64
C ASN A 240 -1.39 -11.19 -1.92
N LEU A 241 -2.12 -10.91 -3.01
CA LEU A 241 -1.86 -11.43 -4.35
C LEU A 241 -1.08 -10.43 -5.23
N GLY A 242 -0.88 -9.21 -4.73
CA GLY A 242 -0.01 -8.19 -5.34
C GLY A 242 -0.68 -7.31 -6.40
N SER A 243 -2.02 -7.29 -6.45
CA SER A 243 -2.81 -6.42 -7.33
C SER A 243 -3.60 -5.33 -6.59
N CYS A 244 -3.72 -5.41 -5.26
CA CYS A 244 -4.35 -4.33 -4.49
C CYS A 244 -3.55 -3.03 -4.68
N PRO A 245 -4.16 -1.93 -5.18
CA PRO A 245 -3.44 -0.70 -5.40
C PRO A 245 -3.12 -0.04 -4.06
N SER A 246 -2.02 0.68 -4.02
CA SER A 246 -1.61 1.38 -2.81
C SER A 246 -2.58 2.48 -2.42
N VAL A 247 -2.96 2.51 -1.14
CA VAL A 247 -3.74 3.59 -0.53
C VAL A 247 -3.01 4.94 -0.61
N TYR A 248 -1.67 4.91 -0.62
CA TYR A 248 -0.84 6.11 -0.75
C TYR A 248 -0.72 6.62 -2.19
N ALA A 249 -1.03 5.80 -3.20
CA ALA A 249 -1.14 6.26 -4.59
C ALA A 249 -2.47 6.99 -4.88
N VAL A 250 -3.41 6.98 -3.92
CA VAL A 250 -4.75 7.59 -4.04
C VAL A 250 -4.93 8.79 -3.12
N LEU A 251 -3.98 8.98 -2.21
CA LEU A 251 -3.85 10.15 -1.40
C LEU A 251 -3.75 11.43 -2.24
N GLN A 252 -4.54 12.42 -1.86
CA GLN A 252 -4.23 13.83 -2.09
C GLN A 252 -3.01 14.26 -1.24
N VAL A 253 -1.91 13.49 -1.23
CA VAL A 253 -0.63 13.98 -0.71
C VAL A 253 -0.08 14.89 -1.80
N SER A 254 -0.54 16.14 -1.68
CA SER A 254 -0.45 17.25 -2.61
C SER A 254 -1.33 17.11 -3.86
N ASN A 255 -2.11 18.15 -4.15
CA ASN A 255 -2.64 18.45 -5.49
C ASN A 255 -1.52 18.67 -6.55
N LYS A 256 -0.31 18.19 -6.29
CA LYS A 256 0.90 18.35 -7.11
C LYS A 256 1.48 17.01 -7.59
N LEU A 257 1.08 15.87 -7.01
CA LEU A 257 1.61 14.57 -7.43
C LEU A 257 0.79 14.01 -8.60
N PRO A 258 1.34 13.96 -9.84
CA PRO A 258 0.58 13.49 -10.98
C PRO A 258 0.31 12.00 -10.89
N ARG A 259 -0.97 11.65 -10.68
CA ARG A 259 -1.43 10.26 -10.49
C ARG A 259 -0.96 9.31 -11.61
N PRO A 260 -1.03 9.68 -12.90
CA PRO A 260 -0.53 8.83 -13.98
C PRO A 260 0.95 8.47 -13.84
N GLY A 261 1.77 9.38 -13.28
CA GLY A 261 3.19 9.14 -13.06
C GLY A 261 3.44 8.06 -12.02
N VAL A 262 2.73 8.10 -10.90
CA VAL A 262 2.84 7.10 -9.83
C VAL A 262 2.44 5.72 -10.33
N GLU A 263 1.31 5.62 -11.05
CA GLU A 263 0.83 4.38 -11.62
C GLU A 263 1.81 3.81 -12.64
N LEU A 264 2.34 4.66 -13.53
CA LEU A 264 3.29 4.25 -14.56
C LEU A 264 4.61 3.77 -13.95
N ILE A 265 5.13 4.45 -12.91
CA ILE A 265 6.31 4.01 -12.15
C ILE A 265 6.07 2.60 -11.60
N LYS A 266 4.96 2.36 -10.90
CA LYS A 266 4.68 1.03 -10.32
C LYS A 266 4.49 -0.09 -11.36
N LYS A 267 4.14 0.24 -12.61
CA LYS A 267 4.05 -0.73 -13.70
C LYS A 267 5.42 -1.16 -14.23
N PHE A 268 6.43 -0.29 -14.16
CA PHE A 268 7.78 -0.56 -14.67
C PHE A 268 8.79 -0.92 -13.56
N GLU A 269 8.59 -0.43 -12.35
CA GLU A 269 9.40 -0.78 -11.18
C GLU A 269 8.85 -2.04 -10.51
N SER A 270 9.75 -2.95 -10.16
CA SER A 270 9.40 -4.06 -9.27
C SER A 270 9.47 -3.60 -7.80
N CYS A 271 8.57 -4.10 -6.95
CA CYS A 271 8.62 -3.85 -5.51
C CYS A 271 9.29 -5.00 -4.75
N PHE A 272 10.44 -4.74 -4.13
CA PHE A 272 11.15 -5.73 -3.32
C PHE A 272 11.17 -5.33 -1.84
N LEU A 273 10.54 -6.13 -0.99
CA LEU A 273 10.40 -5.81 0.44
C LEU A 273 11.66 -6.07 1.28
N ASN A 274 12.66 -6.72 0.71
CA ASN A 274 13.97 -6.93 1.32
C ASN A 274 15.01 -6.10 0.57
N ALA A 275 15.94 -5.49 1.30
CA ALA A 275 17.03 -4.71 0.72
C ALA A 275 17.93 -5.60 -0.17
N TYR A 276 18.24 -5.10 -1.37
CA TYR A 276 19.07 -5.79 -2.36
C TYR A 276 20.11 -4.82 -2.96
N PRO A 277 21.28 -5.32 -3.41
CA PRO A 277 22.27 -4.48 -4.08
C PRO A 277 21.75 -4.05 -5.46
N ASP A 278 22.14 -2.87 -5.92
CA ASP A 278 21.76 -2.39 -7.25
C ASP A 278 22.14 -3.41 -8.34
N PRO A 279 21.22 -3.80 -9.25
CA PRO A 279 21.49 -4.84 -10.24
C PRO A 279 22.60 -4.51 -11.25
N LEU A 280 22.89 -3.22 -11.47
CA LEU A 280 23.92 -2.77 -12.40
C LEU A 280 25.29 -2.67 -11.72
N SER A 281 25.35 -2.20 -10.48
CA SER A 281 26.62 -2.03 -9.75
C SER A 281 27.04 -3.28 -8.95
N GLY A 282 26.09 -4.14 -8.58
CA GLY A 282 26.30 -5.32 -7.74
C GLY A 282 26.66 -5.02 -6.28
N ASN A 283 26.76 -3.74 -5.90
CA ASN A 283 27.19 -3.29 -4.58
C ASN A 283 26.27 -2.16 -4.07
N GLU A 284 26.75 -0.91 -4.03
CA GLU A 284 25.95 0.27 -3.69
C GLU A 284 25.37 0.95 -4.95
N PRO A 285 24.21 1.63 -4.86
CA PRO A 285 23.39 1.80 -3.66
C PRO A 285 22.57 0.55 -3.33
N ILE A 286 22.32 0.31 -2.04
CA ILE A 286 21.35 -0.69 -1.60
C ILE A 286 19.94 -0.13 -1.85
N THR A 287 19.11 -0.95 -2.49
CA THR A 287 17.77 -0.57 -2.95
C THR A 287 16.71 -1.41 -2.23
N ILE A 288 15.54 -0.83 -1.97
CA ILE A 288 14.38 -1.53 -1.38
C ILE A 288 13.07 -0.90 -1.86
N GLY A 289 11.96 -1.60 -1.71
CA GLY A 289 10.64 -1.14 -2.11
C GLY A 289 10.56 -0.97 -3.62
N TRP A 290 10.01 0.15 -4.07
CA TRP A 290 9.82 0.52 -5.48
C TRP A 290 11.07 1.13 -6.13
N GLY A 291 12.27 0.65 -5.78
CA GLY A 291 13.52 1.22 -6.31
C GLY A 291 14.11 2.36 -5.47
N CYS A 292 13.78 2.44 -4.17
CA CYS A 292 14.26 3.50 -3.29
C CYS A 292 15.64 3.18 -2.71
N THR A 293 16.58 4.13 -2.79
CA THR A 293 17.97 3.98 -2.31
C THR A 293 18.25 4.66 -0.96
N LEU A 294 17.31 5.48 -0.49
CA LEU A 294 17.38 6.21 0.78
C LEU A 294 16.13 5.95 1.61
N LYS A 295 16.29 5.99 2.94
CA LYS A 295 15.23 5.96 3.94
C LYS A 295 14.54 7.33 4.02
N GLU A 296 13.44 7.39 4.78
CA GLU A 296 12.66 8.61 4.98
C GLU A 296 13.49 9.75 5.59
N ASP A 297 14.50 9.42 6.40
CA ASP A 297 15.44 10.37 7.03
C ASP A 297 16.67 10.70 6.15
N GLY A 298 16.72 10.18 4.92
CA GLY A 298 17.86 10.35 4.01
C GLY A 298 19.04 9.41 4.25
N SER A 299 18.98 8.52 5.25
CA SER A 299 20.04 7.53 5.47
C SER A 299 19.97 6.37 4.47
N LYS A 300 21.09 5.64 4.30
CA LYS A 300 21.17 4.51 3.35
C LYS A 300 20.56 3.22 3.93
N TRP A 301 20.06 2.37 3.03
CA TRP A 301 19.65 0.99 3.36
C TRP A 301 20.86 0.09 3.62
N GLN A 302 20.66 -0.96 4.40
CA GLN A 302 21.64 -2.01 4.65
C GLN A 302 21.08 -3.36 4.20
N LEU A 303 21.95 -4.26 3.73
CA LEU A 303 21.54 -5.63 3.43
C LEU A 303 20.96 -6.28 4.69
N GLY A 304 19.82 -6.94 4.54
CA GLY A 304 19.04 -7.50 5.65
C GLY A 304 17.90 -6.59 6.15
N ASP A 305 17.87 -5.31 5.76
CA ASP A 305 16.71 -4.46 6.01
C ASP A 305 15.46 -5.04 5.30
N ARG A 306 14.32 -5.01 5.99
CA ARG A 306 13.01 -5.44 5.47
C ARG A 306 11.93 -4.43 5.83
N ILE A 307 11.02 -4.18 4.89
CA ILE A 307 9.87 -3.29 5.06
C ILE A 307 8.56 -4.00 4.72
N THR A 308 7.44 -3.45 5.19
CA THR A 308 6.12 -3.91 4.76
C THR A 308 5.74 -3.27 3.42
N GLN A 309 4.72 -3.82 2.74
CA GLN A 309 4.23 -3.24 1.50
C GLN A 309 3.73 -1.79 1.71
N GLU A 310 3.08 -1.52 2.84
CA GLU A 310 2.60 -0.18 3.18
C GLU A 310 3.75 0.81 3.35
N ARG A 311 4.85 0.38 3.98
CA ARG A 311 6.04 1.25 4.12
C ARG A 311 6.73 1.47 2.78
N ALA A 312 6.84 0.43 1.94
CA ALA A 312 7.41 0.57 0.59
C ALA A 312 6.60 1.58 -0.25
N ASP A 313 5.28 1.49 -0.17
CA ASP A 313 4.37 2.41 -0.82
C ASP A 313 4.49 3.85 -0.31
N LYS A 314 4.49 4.03 1.01
CA LYS A 314 4.64 5.36 1.63
C LYS A 314 5.98 5.98 1.24
N LEU A 315 7.07 5.20 1.32
CA LEU A 315 8.41 5.65 0.96
C LEU A 315 8.48 6.16 -0.48
N LEU A 316 7.87 5.45 -1.43
CA LEU A 316 7.79 5.90 -2.82
C LEU A 316 7.09 7.27 -2.91
N ILE A 317 5.92 7.41 -2.29
CA ILE A 317 5.13 8.64 -2.37
C ILE A 317 5.83 9.83 -1.72
N ASP A 318 6.49 9.61 -0.58
CA ASP A 318 7.29 10.64 0.09
C ASP A 318 8.46 11.08 -0.79
N GLN A 319 9.16 10.15 -1.46
CA GLN A 319 10.25 10.51 -2.38
C GLN A 319 9.74 11.27 -3.60
N LEU A 320 8.67 10.80 -4.22
CA LEU A 320 8.12 11.44 -5.41
C LEU A 320 7.65 12.86 -5.11
N SER A 321 6.93 13.07 -4.00
CA SER A 321 6.41 14.39 -3.61
C SER A 321 7.52 15.35 -3.18
N ASN A 322 8.41 14.92 -2.27
CA ASN A 322 9.38 15.84 -1.64
C ASN A 322 10.63 16.11 -2.48
N ARG A 323 10.95 15.23 -3.45
CA ARG A 323 12.17 15.34 -4.26
C ARG A 323 11.85 15.46 -5.73
N TYR A 324 11.24 14.44 -6.33
CA TYR A 324 11.12 14.38 -7.79
C TYR A 324 10.18 15.45 -8.34
N VAL A 325 8.97 15.60 -7.79
CA VAL A 325 8.03 16.64 -8.22
C VAL A 325 8.60 18.03 -7.93
N SER A 326 9.23 18.24 -6.78
CA SER A 326 9.87 19.53 -6.46
C SER A 326 10.95 19.91 -7.47
N ASP A 327 11.83 18.98 -7.86
CA ASP A 327 12.87 19.21 -8.88
C ASP A 327 12.25 19.54 -10.25
N LEU A 328 11.17 18.84 -10.63
CA LEU A 328 10.48 19.06 -11.92
C LEU A 328 9.73 20.38 -11.95
N GLU A 329 8.98 20.71 -10.89
CA GLU A 329 8.27 21.99 -10.74
C GLU A 329 9.21 23.18 -10.89
N GLN A 330 10.41 23.09 -10.34
CA GLN A 330 11.40 24.17 -10.38
C GLN A 330 12.14 24.29 -11.71
N SER A 331 12.30 23.18 -12.44
CA SER A 331 13.22 23.13 -13.59
C SER A 331 12.55 22.96 -14.95
N VAL A 332 11.33 22.41 -15.00
CA VAL A 332 10.57 22.22 -16.26
C VAL A 332 9.81 23.50 -16.60
N PRO A 333 10.09 24.16 -17.73
CA PRO A 333 9.38 25.36 -18.13
C PRO A 333 7.92 25.04 -18.46
N PHE A 334 7.04 25.98 -18.13
CA PHE A 334 5.58 25.87 -18.34
C PHE A 334 4.92 24.68 -17.60
N TRP A 335 5.52 24.16 -16.54
CA TRP A 335 4.98 23.06 -15.73
C TRP A 335 3.51 23.27 -15.34
N GLU A 336 3.14 24.48 -14.91
CA GLU A 336 1.76 24.82 -14.51
C GLU A 336 0.76 24.78 -15.68
N GLN A 337 1.22 24.84 -16.93
CA GLN A 337 0.36 24.71 -18.11
C GLN A 337 0.16 23.25 -18.54
N MET A 338 0.93 22.32 -17.97
CA MET A 338 0.84 20.90 -18.30
C MET A 338 -0.32 20.24 -17.55
N ASN A 339 -1.01 19.32 -18.22
CA ASN A 339 -2.02 18.50 -17.58
C ASN A 339 -1.40 17.36 -16.75
N GLU A 340 -2.23 16.66 -15.97
CA GLU A 340 -1.81 15.57 -15.09
C GLU A 340 -1.06 14.44 -15.82
N ASN A 341 -1.46 14.10 -17.04
CA ASN A 341 -0.79 13.06 -17.82
C ASN A 341 0.61 13.49 -18.28
N GLN A 342 0.75 14.74 -18.72
CA GLN A 342 2.03 15.32 -19.13
C GLN A 342 3.01 15.40 -17.95
N LYS A 343 2.54 15.91 -16.80
CA LYS A 343 3.30 15.89 -15.54
C LYS A 343 3.68 14.46 -15.13
N GLY A 344 2.75 13.52 -15.27
CA GLY A 344 2.95 12.10 -14.94
C GLY A 344 4.01 11.41 -15.80
N ALA A 345 4.01 11.65 -17.10
CA ALA A 345 5.02 11.11 -18.02
C ALA A 345 6.42 11.61 -17.68
N LEU A 346 6.58 12.91 -17.41
CA LEU A 346 7.87 13.50 -16.99
C LEU A 346 8.31 13.00 -15.61
N LEU A 347 7.37 12.78 -14.67
CA LEU A 347 7.67 12.18 -13.38
C LEU A 347 8.22 10.77 -13.53
N SER A 348 7.60 9.92 -14.35
CA SER A 348 8.07 8.55 -14.58
C SER A 348 9.44 8.51 -15.29
N PHE A 349 9.66 9.41 -16.24
CA PHE A 349 10.94 9.60 -16.92
C PHE A 349 12.04 10.03 -15.94
N GLY A 350 11.76 11.07 -15.15
CA GLY A 350 12.67 11.58 -14.12
C GLY A 350 12.95 10.57 -13.01
N TYR A 351 11.98 9.71 -12.65
CA TYR A 351 12.24 8.63 -11.71
C TYR A 351 13.27 7.63 -12.24
N ASN A 352 13.22 7.32 -13.54
CA ASN A 352 14.11 6.35 -14.16
C ASN A 352 15.54 6.88 -14.38
N LEU A 353 15.68 8.14 -14.76
CA LEU A 353 16.94 8.72 -15.26
C LEU A 353 17.47 9.85 -14.36
N GLY A 354 16.75 10.20 -13.30
CA GLY A 354 17.04 11.32 -12.41
C GLY A 354 16.14 12.53 -12.67
N SER A 355 15.55 13.09 -11.62
CA SER A 355 14.65 14.25 -11.68
C SER A 355 15.30 15.53 -12.20
N LYS A 356 16.63 15.63 -12.11
CA LYS A 356 17.41 16.79 -12.52
C LYS A 356 17.80 16.79 -14.00
N PHE A 357 17.15 15.99 -14.84
CA PHE A 357 17.47 15.90 -16.27
C PHE A 357 17.39 17.26 -17.00
N MET A 358 16.70 18.27 -16.45
CA MET A 358 16.68 19.64 -17.00
C MET A 358 17.95 20.46 -16.75
N THR A 359 18.78 20.07 -15.77
CA THR A 359 19.97 20.82 -15.33
C THR A 359 21.25 19.98 -15.35
N GLU A 360 21.17 18.67 -15.14
CA GLU A 360 22.29 17.72 -15.08
C GLU A 360 22.18 16.62 -16.15
N GLY A 361 23.33 16.06 -16.58
CA GLY A 361 23.40 14.95 -17.54
C GLY A 361 23.19 15.32 -19.02
N ASP A 362 23.23 14.30 -19.88
CA ASP A 362 23.10 14.41 -21.34
C ASP A 362 21.62 14.31 -21.77
N PHE A 363 20.92 15.44 -21.70
CA PHE A 363 19.47 15.54 -21.94
C PHE A 363 19.09 16.72 -22.85
N ASP A 364 19.99 17.12 -23.76
CA ASP A 364 19.81 18.35 -24.54
C ASP A 364 18.58 18.32 -25.47
N SER A 365 18.25 17.16 -26.05
CA SER A 365 17.10 17.03 -26.95
C SER A 365 15.76 17.24 -26.23
N ILE A 366 15.53 16.58 -25.08
CA ILE A 366 14.30 16.80 -24.28
C ILE A 366 14.25 18.21 -23.69
N ARG A 367 15.39 18.74 -23.23
CA ARG A 367 15.48 20.12 -22.71
C ARG A 367 15.06 21.14 -23.75
N ARG A 368 15.58 21.01 -24.98
CA ARG A 368 15.25 21.90 -26.10
C ARG A 368 13.74 21.88 -26.37
N ILE A 369 13.15 20.70 -26.45
CA ILE A 369 11.71 20.53 -26.73
C ILE A 369 10.84 21.15 -25.64
N LEU A 370 11.17 20.90 -24.37
CA LEU A 370 10.42 21.46 -23.25
C LEU A 370 10.55 22.99 -23.20
N LYS A 371 11.76 23.53 -23.37
CA LYS A 371 12.03 24.99 -23.39
C LYS A 371 11.33 25.72 -24.53
N ASN A 372 11.30 25.12 -25.72
CA ASN A 372 10.70 25.72 -26.91
C ASN A 372 9.21 25.40 -27.07
N LYS A 373 8.58 24.72 -26.08
CA LYS A 373 7.18 24.28 -26.11
C LYS A 373 6.85 23.40 -27.33
N GLN A 374 7.82 22.64 -27.83
CA GLN A 374 7.67 21.70 -28.95
C GLN A 374 7.03 20.38 -28.49
N TRP A 375 6.02 20.45 -27.64
CA TRP A 375 5.47 19.31 -26.86
C TRP A 375 4.96 18.14 -27.70
N ALA A 376 4.57 18.39 -28.96
CA ALA A 376 4.17 17.34 -29.88
C ALA A 376 5.33 16.38 -30.25
N GLU A 377 6.58 16.85 -30.19
CA GLU A 377 7.79 16.08 -30.50
C GLU A 377 8.29 15.26 -29.30
N LEU A 378 7.72 15.45 -28.10
CA LEU A 378 8.19 14.79 -26.88
C LEU A 378 8.15 13.25 -26.97
N PRO A 379 7.04 12.61 -27.42
CA PRO A 379 6.98 11.14 -27.46
C PRO A 379 8.08 10.50 -28.31
N GLU A 380 8.40 11.09 -29.47
CA GLU A 380 9.48 10.60 -30.33
C GLU A 380 10.84 10.82 -29.67
N THR A 381 11.03 11.97 -29.02
CA THR A 381 12.28 12.31 -28.33
C THR A 381 12.55 11.43 -27.12
N LEU A 382 11.52 11.06 -26.34
CA LEU A 382 11.64 10.10 -25.25
C LEU A 382 12.25 8.78 -25.72
N SER A 383 11.96 8.37 -26.96
CA SER A 383 12.48 7.11 -27.51
C SER A 383 14.01 7.09 -27.62
N LEU A 384 14.67 8.25 -27.70
CA LEU A 384 16.14 8.36 -27.76
C LEU A 384 16.80 7.93 -26.45
N TYR A 385 16.11 8.09 -25.32
CA TYR A 385 16.60 7.76 -23.97
C TYR A 385 16.39 6.28 -23.64
N ARG A 386 17.08 5.47 -24.43
CA ARG A 386 17.25 4.03 -24.28
C ARG A 386 18.75 3.72 -24.32
N ASN A 387 19.12 2.50 -23.97
CA ASN A 387 20.50 2.02 -24.05
C ASN A 387 20.62 0.98 -25.18
N PRO A 388 20.83 1.40 -26.45
CA PRO A 388 20.87 0.48 -27.58
C PRO A 388 21.89 -0.64 -27.43
N GLY A 389 21.52 -1.86 -27.80
CA GLY A 389 22.39 -3.04 -27.77
C GLY A 389 22.57 -3.65 -26.38
N THR A 390 21.94 -3.09 -25.33
CA THR A 390 22.00 -3.65 -23.97
C THR A 390 20.82 -4.59 -23.69
N HIS A 391 20.98 -5.49 -22.71
CA HIS A 391 19.90 -6.40 -22.31
C HIS A 391 18.67 -5.69 -21.73
N VAL A 392 18.79 -4.42 -21.31
CA VAL A 392 17.69 -3.58 -20.80
C VAL A 392 17.00 -2.74 -21.87
N GLU A 393 17.52 -2.71 -23.11
CA GLU A 393 17.02 -1.82 -24.17
C GLU A 393 15.52 -1.99 -24.41
N LEU A 394 15.03 -3.23 -24.45
CA LEU A 394 13.62 -3.50 -24.71
C LEU A 394 12.73 -2.96 -23.58
N GLY A 395 13.15 -3.14 -22.32
CA GLY A 395 12.43 -2.61 -21.17
C GLY A 395 12.33 -1.09 -21.22
N LEU A 396 13.46 -0.43 -21.51
CA LEU A 396 13.50 1.03 -21.69
C LEU A 396 12.66 1.49 -22.88
N LYS A 397 12.73 0.79 -24.02
CA LYS A 397 11.91 1.10 -25.20
C LYS A 397 10.41 1.05 -24.87
N ARG A 398 9.97 0.02 -24.15
CA ARG A 398 8.57 -0.11 -23.70
C ARG A 398 8.19 1.01 -22.74
N ARG A 399 9.06 1.34 -21.80
CA ARG A 399 8.85 2.44 -20.85
C ARG A 399 8.71 3.80 -21.54
N ARG A 400 9.67 4.17 -22.39
CA ARG A 400 9.63 5.43 -23.15
C ARG A 400 8.39 5.53 -24.05
N PHE A 401 7.97 4.43 -24.66
CA PHE A 401 6.75 4.38 -25.46
C PHE A 401 5.49 4.61 -24.61
N ALA A 402 5.38 3.95 -23.46
CA ALA A 402 4.25 4.15 -22.56
C ALA A 402 4.19 5.59 -22.01
N GLU A 403 5.34 6.15 -21.61
CA GLU A 403 5.45 7.56 -21.19
C GLU A 403 4.98 8.52 -22.30
N GLY A 404 5.37 8.27 -23.56
CA GLY A 404 4.93 9.04 -24.71
C GLY A 404 3.41 8.95 -24.97
N LEU A 405 2.82 7.77 -24.82
CA LEU A 405 1.36 7.59 -24.94
C LEU A 405 0.61 8.30 -23.80
N VAL A 406 1.10 8.17 -22.57
CA VAL A 406 0.53 8.89 -21.42
C VAL A 406 0.61 10.40 -21.66
N TRP A 407 1.75 10.92 -22.11
CA TRP A 407 1.89 12.34 -22.47
C TRP A 407 0.82 12.83 -23.47
N GLN A 408 0.41 11.97 -24.41
CA GLN A 408 -0.63 12.24 -25.40
C GLN A 408 -2.07 12.09 -24.87
N GLY A 409 -2.24 11.70 -23.60
CA GLY A 409 -3.54 11.57 -22.95
C GLY A 409 -4.12 10.15 -22.89
N VAL A 410 -3.35 9.13 -23.31
CA VAL A 410 -3.77 7.72 -23.18
C VAL A 410 -3.71 7.31 -21.71
N SER A 411 -4.70 6.53 -21.25
CA SER A 411 -4.68 6.01 -19.88
C SER A 411 -3.43 5.15 -19.61
N VAL A 412 -2.95 5.13 -18.37
CA VAL A 412 -1.73 4.37 -17.99
C VAL A 412 -1.87 2.88 -18.31
N GLU A 413 -3.04 2.29 -18.04
CA GLU A 413 -3.29 0.88 -18.30
C GLU A 413 -3.20 0.56 -19.80
N GLU A 414 -3.88 1.34 -20.63
CA GLU A 414 -3.86 1.16 -22.08
C GLU A 414 -2.44 1.39 -22.65
N ALA A 415 -1.75 2.43 -22.19
CA ALA A 415 -0.38 2.73 -22.59
C ALA A 415 0.58 1.58 -22.24
N TYR A 416 0.46 1.02 -21.04
CA TYR A 416 1.26 -0.12 -20.60
C TYR A 416 1.00 -1.38 -21.43
N LEU A 417 -0.27 -1.71 -21.68
CA LEU A 417 -0.63 -2.87 -22.51
C LEU A 417 -0.09 -2.73 -23.94
N LYS A 418 -0.23 -1.54 -24.55
CA LYS A 418 0.34 -1.25 -25.87
C LYS A 418 1.86 -1.34 -25.87
N ALA A 419 2.52 -0.89 -24.81
CA ALA A 419 3.97 -1.03 -24.67
C ALA A 419 4.41 -2.49 -24.54
N MET A 420 3.68 -3.32 -23.78
CA MET A 420 4.02 -4.73 -23.63
C MET A 420 3.87 -5.51 -24.95
N ALA A 421 3.00 -5.07 -25.85
CA ALA A 421 2.85 -5.62 -27.20
C ALA A 421 4.05 -5.31 -28.14
N ILE A 422 4.96 -4.42 -27.77
CA ILE A 422 6.21 -4.20 -28.53
C ILE A 422 7.05 -5.48 -28.41
N ALA A 423 7.07 -6.24 -29.51
CA ALA A 423 7.79 -7.50 -29.62
C ALA A 423 9.30 -7.33 -29.41
N GLN A 424 9.94 -8.39 -28.89
CA GLN A 424 11.38 -8.56 -28.94
C GLN A 424 11.80 -8.52 -30.42
N LYS A 425 12.70 -7.60 -30.80
CA LYS A 425 13.40 -7.75 -32.08
C LYS A 425 14.32 -8.97 -31.94
N GLY A 426 13.81 -10.14 -32.31
CA GLY A 426 14.51 -11.41 -32.14
C GLY A 426 13.59 -12.63 -32.20
N ASP A 427 12.69 -12.72 -33.19
CA ASP A 427 12.22 -14.04 -33.62
C ASP A 427 13.43 -14.81 -34.16
N ARG A 428 14.07 -15.61 -33.30
CA ARG A 428 14.90 -16.73 -33.74
C ARG A 428 14.03 -17.99 -33.76
N VAL A 429 13.71 -18.38 -34.99
CA VAL A 429 13.47 -19.72 -35.53
C VAL A 429 13.87 -20.88 -34.57
N PRO A 430 13.05 -21.95 -34.50
CA PRO A 430 13.17 -23.02 -33.50
C PRO A 430 14.47 -23.83 -33.67
N VAL A 431 15.15 -24.10 -32.55
CA VAL A 431 16.14 -25.18 -32.47
C VAL A 431 15.47 -26.36 -31.78
N ALA A 432 14.89 -27.22 -32.59
CA ALA A 432 14.80 -28.63 -32.24
C ALA A 432 16.22 -29.24 -32.29
N ILE A 433 16.42 -30.31 -31.51
CA ILE A 433 17.55 -31.26 -31.54
C ILE A 433 18.80 -30.73 -30.78
N ARG A 434 19.32 -31.34 -29.71
CA ARG A 434 19.59 -32.77 -29.46
C ARG A 434 19.83 -33.04 -27.96
N ARG A 435 19.35 -34.21 -27.52
CA ARG A 435 19.82 -34.95 -26.34
C ARG A 435 21.35 -35.13 -26.38
N ARG A 436 22.02 -34.92 -25.25
CA ARG A 436 22.76 -35.93 -24.47
C ARG A 436 23.22 -35.34 -23.14
#